data_AF-A0A3N5S4P4-F1
#
_entry.id   AF-A0A3N5S4P4-F1
#
_cell.length_a   1.000
_cell.length_b   1.000
_cell.length_c   1.000
_cell.angle_alpha   90.00
_cell.angle_beta   90.00
_cell.angle_gamma   90.00
#
_symmetry.space_group_name_H-M   'P 1'
#
loop_
_entity.id
_entity.type
_entity.pdbx_description
1 polymer ?
#
loop_
_entity_poly.entity_id
_entity_poly.type
_entity_poly.pdbx_seq_one_letter_code
_entity_poly.pdbx_strand_id
1 'polypeptide(L)' 'MKYASLRKLLLGIENPEWGTSPQGITLGGYGLSVRTEDIAKFGQLYLQHGRWNGKQILPTQWVAMAPS' A
#
# COMPACT_ATOMS: atom_id res chain seq x y z
N MET A 1 -15.94 5.14 -8.18
CA MET A 1 -15.24 3.90 -8.63
C MET A 1 -14.46 4.11 -9.94
N LYS A 2 -13.70 5.21 -10.10
CA LYS A 2 -13.02 5.55 -11.38
C LYS A 2 -11.49 5.68 -11.30
N TYR A 3 -10.88 5.46 -10.13
CA TYR A 3 -9.43 5.67 -9.92
C TYR A 3 -8.59 4.39 -9.90
N ALA A 4 -9.22 3.21 -9.91
CA ALA A 4 -8.51 1.93 -9.75
C ALA A 4 -7.71 1.50 -10.99
N SER A 5 -7.98 2.07 -12.17
CA SER A 5 -7.44 1.55 -13.44
C SER A 5 -6.14 2.21 -13.92
N LEU A 6 -5.60 3.22 -13.23
CA LEU A 6 -4.55 4.09 -13.80
C LEU A 6 -3.25 4.20 -12.98
N ARG A 7 -3.00 3.24 -12.09
CA ARG A 7 -1.67 3.07 -11.49
C ARG A 7 -1.27 1.63 -11.65
N LYS A 8 -0.26 1.38 -12.47
CA LYS A 8 0.56 0.18 -12.41
C LYS A 8 0.99 0.06 -10.94
N LEU A 9 0.31 -0.78 -10.17
CA LEU A 9 0.50 -0.87 -8.73
C LEU A 9 1.96 -1.23 -8.53
N LEU A 10 2.70 -0.34 -7.88
CA LEU A 10 4.16 -0.39 -7.77
C LEU A 10 4.66 -1.71 -7.15
N LEU A 11 3.79 -2.38 -6.40
CA LEU A 11 3.98 -3.69 -5.77
C LEU A 11 3.14 -4.81 -6.42
N GLY A 12 2.42 -4.53 -7.51
CA GLY A 12 1.52 -5.50 -8.16
C GLY A 12 0.43 -6.02 -7.22
N ILE A 13 -0.12 -5.15 -6.38
CA ILE A 13 -1.28 -5.44 -5.55
C ILE A 13 -2.48 -5.50 -6.47
N GLU A 14 -3.36 -6.48 -6.34
CA GLU A 14 -4.52 -6.60 -7.21
C GLU A 14 -5.80 -6.49 -6.39
N ASN A 15 -6.79 -5.79 -6.95
CA ASN A 15 -8.12 -5.62 -6.37
C ASN A 15 -8.13 -5.23 -4.88
N PRO A 16 -7.41 -4.18 -4.45
CA PRO A 16 -7.54 -3.68 -3.09
C PRO A 16 -8.92 -3.06 -2.90
N GLU A 17 -9.58 -3.43 -1.81
CA GLU A 17 -10.90 -2.91 -1.46
C GLU A 17 -10.83 -2.13 -0.16
N TRP A 18 -11.48 -0.97 -0.14
CA TRP A 18 -11.61 -0.17 1.06
C TRP A 18 -13.07 -0.01 1.41
N GLY A 19 -13.41 -0.31 2.66
CA GLY A 19 -14.74 -0.05 3.19
C GLY A 19 -15.13 1.42 3.06
N THR A 20 -16.44 1.66 3.02
CA THR A 20 -17.02 3.00 2.86
C THR A 20 -18.10 3.22 3.93
N SER A 21 -18.18 4.42 4.50
CA SER A 21 -19.24 4.80 5.43
C SER A 21 -20.61 4.84 4.73
N PRO A 22 -21.73 4.85 5.46
CA PRO A 22 -23.06 5.01 4.86
C PRO A 22 -23.23 6.28 4.01
N GLN A 23 -22.41 7.30 4.25
CA GLN A 23 -22.39 8.56 3.50
C GLN A 23 -21.50 8.50 2.24
N GLY A 24 -20.92 7.34 1.93
CA GLY A 24 -20.05 7.18 0.77
C GLY A 24 -18.59 7.61 1.00
N ILE A 25 -18.18 7.84 2.26
CA ILE A 25 -16.82 8.28 2.59
C ILE A 25 -15.91 7.07 2.83
N THR A 26 -14.77 6.99 2.15
CA THR A 26 -13.79 5.91 2.34
C THR A 26 -13.23 5.90 3.76
N LEU A 27 -13.12 4.71 4.36
CA LEU A 27 -12.60 4.50 5.70
C LEU A 27 -11.05 4.61 5.72
N GLY A 28 -10.48 5.81 5.65
CA GLY A 28 -9.02 5.98 5.46
C GLY A 28 -8.11 5.38 6.55
N GLY A 29 -8.63 5.07 7.75
CA GLY A 29 -7.83 4.54 8.86
C GLY A 29 -7.90 3.01 9.04
N TYR A 30 -8.87 2.32 8.43
CA TYR A 30 -9.09 0.88 8.60
C TYR A 30 -9.98 0.31 7.49
N GLY A 31 -10.20 -1.00 7.46
CA GLY A 31 -11.12 -1.62 6.49
C GLY A 31 -10.54 -1.74 5.07
N LEU A 32 -9.21 -1.70 4.95
CA LEU A 32 -8.50 -2.19 3.78
C LEU A 32 -8.55 -3.72 3.77
N SER A 33 -9.16 -4.29 2.74
CA SER A 33 -9.14 -5.71 2.43
C SER A 33 -8.23 -5.94 1.23
N VAL A 34 -7.21 -6.78 1.42
CA VAL A 34 -6.24 -7.18 0.40
C VAL A 34 -5.80 -8.61 0.68
N ARG A 35 -5.17 -9.25 -0.32
CA ARG A 35 -4.59 -10.59 -0.15
C ARG A 35 -3.43 -10.55 0.84
N THR A 36 -3.18 -11.67 1.50
CA THR A 36 -2.13 -11.78 2.53
C THR A 36 -0.74 -11.51 1.95
N GLU A 37 -0.47 -12.04 0.77
CA GLU A 37 0.76 -11.81 0.02
C GLU A 37 0.97 -10.34 -0.33
N ASP A 38 -0.10 -9.59 -0.58
CA ASP A 38 -0.02 -8.17 -0.90
C ASP A 38 0.32 -7.33 0.34
N ILE A 39 -0.17 -7.72 1.51
CA ILE A 39 0.30 -7.16 2.80
C ILE A 39 1.77 -7.48 3.06
N ALA A 40 2.20 -8.71 2.81
CA ALA A 40 3.58 -9.13 3.01
C ALA A 40 4.58 -8.30 2.16
N LYS A 41 4.18 -7.88 0.95
CA LYS A 41 5.00 -7.00 0.10
C LYS A 41 5.29 -5.64 0.75
N PHE A 42 4.37 -5.09 1.55
CA PHE A 42 4.64 -3.85 2.28
C PHE A 42 5.69 -4.05 3.38
N GLY A 43 5.58 -5.13 4.14
CA GLY A 43 6.61 -5.50 5.13
C GLY A 43 7.97 -5.68 4.46
N GLN A 44 8.01 -6.39 3.33
CA GLN A 44 9.24 -6.58 2.57
C GLN A 44 9.80 -5.26 2.01
N LEU A 45 8.95 -4.38 1.48
CA LEU A 45 9.36 -3.05 1.03
C LEU A 45 10.00 -2.23 2.17
N TYR A 46 9.41 -2.30 3.38
CA TYR A 46 9.94 -1.63 4.55
C TYR A 46 11.32 -2.18 4.96
N LEU A 47 11.46 -3.51 5.04
CA LEU A 47 12.74 -4.17 5.32
C LEU A 47 13.81 -3.89 4.25
N GLN A 48 13.39 -3.65 3.01
CA GLN A 48 14.27 -3.25 1.91
C GLN A 48 14.52 -1.72 1.86
N HIS A 49 14.26 -1.00 2.94
CA HIS A 49 14.45 0.45 3.04
C HIS A 49 13.77 1.22 1.88
N GLY A 50 12.59 0.74 1.48
CA GLY A 50 11.78 1.33 0.42
C GLY A 50 12.19 1.00 -1.01
N ARG A 51 13.12 0.05 -1.20
CA ARG A 51 13.51 -0.46 -2.53
C ARG A 51 12.66 -1.66 -2.93
N TRP A 52 12.34 -1.75 -4.21
CA TRP A 52 11.64 -2.89 -4.81
C TRP A 52 12.06 -3.04 -6.27
N ASN A 53 12.46 -4.24 -6.68
CA ASN A 53 12.94 -4.52 -8.04
C ASN A 53 13.98 -3.50 -8.56
N GLY A 54 14.94 -3.12 -7.69
CA GLY A 54 16.00 -2.16 -8.01
C GLY A 54 15.59 -0.69 -8.04
N LYS A 55 14.30 -0.37 -7.87
CA LYS A 55 13.77 1.00 -7.85
C LYS A 55 13.46 1.47 -6.43
N GLN A 56 13.73 2.73 -6.13
CA GLN A 56 13.27 3.37 -4.90
C GLN A 56 11.78 3.72 -5.04
N ILE A 57 10.93 3.09 -4.23
CA ILE A 57 9.47 3.28 -4.24
C ILE A 57 9.01 4.14 -3.06
N LEU A 58 9.60 3.91 -1.88
CA LEU A 58 9.37 4.72 -0.68
C LEU A 58 10.70 5.38 -0.30
N PRO A 59 10.82 6.70 -0.08
CA PRO A 59 12.11 7.29 0.28
C PRO A 59 12.65 6.70 1.59
N THR A 60 13.95 6.42 1.65
CA THR A 60 14.58 5.78 2.80
C THR A 60 14.35 6.53 4.12
N GLN A 61 14.24 7.86 4.06
CA GLN A 61 13.95 8.70 5.24
C GLN A 61 12.58 8.40 5.86
N TRP A 62 11.57 8.03 5.07
CA TRP A 62 10.26 7.64 5.60
C TRP A 62 10.31 6.34 6.41
N VAL A 63 11.15 5.40 5.98
CA VAL A 63 11.41 4.17 6.74
C VAL A 63 12.15 4.49 8.03
N ALA A 64 13.13 5.39 7.97
CA ALA A 64 13.93 5.78 9.14
C ALA A 64 13.13 6.56 10.21
N MET A 65 12.03 7.22 9.84
CA MET A 65 11.16 7.94 10.79
C MET A 65 10.20 7.01 11.55
N ALA A 66 10.02 5.77 11.11
CA ALA A 66 9.17 4.83 11.81
C ALA A 66 9.88 4.36 13.09
N PRO A 67 9.22 4.41 14.27
CA PRO A 67 9.79 3.90 15.50
C PRO A 67 10.02 2.38 15.39
N SER A 68 11.10 1.92 16.03
CA SER A 68 11.51 0.51 16.09
C SER A 68 10.53 -0.37 16.86
#